data_AF-R0KCL0-F1
#
_entry.id   AF-R0KCL0-F1
#
_cell.length_a   1.000
_cell.length_b   1.000
_cell.length_c   1.000
_cell.angle_alpha   90.00
_cell.angle_beta   90.00
_cell.angle_gamma   90.00
#
_symmetry.space_group_name_H-M   'P 1'
#
loop_
_entity.id
_entity.type
_entity.pdbx_description
1 polymer ?
#
loop_
_entity_poly.entity_id
_entity_poly.type
_entity_poly.pdbx_seq_one_letter_code
_entity_poly.pdbx_strand_id
1 'polypeptide(L)'
;MKKVWTYMEENVHYNFVKMLSYSISETPWYSMEPVMSGLTLEKLYLASKAKQQPLSEELAFHMVDQVTNACLFLHKKCCIVHADVNRENFMLRYPGRQTPLMPDVVLIDWSLWEEANPERIVKDTESVYKSLYPVLFEGGWGCGADHEQQGCAIHNITHSAEWFHLYRTISAKQVPLLDLQNMVAGAAKQSRQVTNADNERANAIKDLLAVAQNPFTEAHLKAVMNDN
;
A
#
# COMPACT_ATOMS: atom_id res chain seq x y z
N MET A 1 0.07 5.62 29.41
CA MET A 1 0.47 5.64 27.98
C MET A 1 1.85 5.05 27.69
N LYS A 2 2.96 5.44 28.36
CA LYS A 2 4.31 4.87 28.09
C LYS A 2 4.42 3.32 28.16
N LYS A 3 3.63 2.66 29.02
CA LYS A 3 3.56 1.19 29.14
C LYS A 3 2.69 0.50 28.08
N VAL A 4 1.84 1.23 27.35
CA VAL A 4 0.99 0.68 26.27
C VAL A 4 1.81 0.58 24.98
N TRP A 5 2.70 1.54 24.73
CA TRP A 5 3.58 1.54 23.56
C TRP A 5 4.68 0.46 23.57
N THR A 6 5.11 -0.01 24.74
CA THR A 6 6.15 -1.06 24.84
C THR A 6 5.61 -2.46 24.55
N TYR A 7 4.28 -2.64 24.55
CA TYR A 7 3.62 -3.95 24.46
C TYR A 7 2.75 -4.15 23.22
N MET A 8 2.55 -3.13 22.36
CA MET A 8 1.79 -3.30 21.10
C MET A 8 2.70 -3.80 19.96
N GLU A 9 2.99 -5.10 20.06
CA GLU A 9 3.33 -6.11 19.04
C GLU A 9 4.32 -5.73 17.91
N GLU A 10 5.48 -6.42 17.93
CA GLU A 10 6.63 -6.36 17.02
C GLU A 10 6.32 -6.48 15.50
N ASN A 11 5.07 -6.82 15.13
CA ASN A 11 4.67 -7.16 13.76
C ASN A 11 3.82 -6.11 13.03
N VAL A 12 3.41 -5.02 13.68
CA VAL A 12 2.56 -3.98 13.03
C VAL A 12 3.23 -2.60 13.04
N HIS A 13 4.21 -2.38 13.91
CA HIS A 13 4.92 -1.10 14.07
C HIS A 13 5.50 -0.54 12.76
N TYR A 14 5.84 -1.38 11.78
CA TYR A 14 6.39 -0.90 10.51
C TYR A 14 5.34 -0.22 9.59
N ASN A 15 4.05 -0.54 9.75
CA ASN A 15 2.97 0.08 8.97
C ASN A 15 2.51 1.43 9.50
N PHE A 16 3.09 1.91 10.60
CA PHE A 16 2.74 3.16 11.24
C PHE A 16 3.98 4.01 11.40
N VAL A 17 3.79 5.32 11.43
CA VAL A 17 4.86 6.26 11.82
C VAL A 17 5.04 6.23 13.34
N LYS A 18 6.28 6.05 13.78
CA LYS A 18 6.64 6.16 15.19
C LYS A 18 6.37 7.59 15.69
N MET A 19 5.58 7.70 16.76
CA MET A 19 5.47 8.93 17.53
C MET A 19 6.78 9.16 18.31
N LEU A 20 7.44 10.28 18.07
CA LEU A 20 8.74 10.61 18.68
C LEU A 20 8.56 11.35 20.02
N SER A 21 7.65 12.32 20.04
CA SER A 21 7.38 13.17 21.20
C SER A 21 5.99 13.79 21.06
N TYR A 22 5.41 14.18 22.19
CA TYR A 22 4.13 14.88 22.23
C TYR A 22 4.00 15.70 23.52
N SER A 23 3.13 16.70 23.50
CA SER A 23 2.64 17.42 24.66
C SER A 23 1.12 17.48 24.66
N ILE A 24 0.53 17.36 25.85
CA ILE A 24 -0.91 17.51 26.11
C ILE A 24 -1.21 18.77 26.93
N SER A 25 -0.25 19.71 26.97
CA SER A 25 -0.42 21.02 27.62
C SER A 25 -1.44 21.90 26.87
N GLU A 26 -1.64 23.14 27.34
CA GLU A 26 -2.56 24.13 26.74
C GLU A 26 -2.39 24.29 25.22
N THR A 27 -1.17 24.12 24.70
CA THR A 27 -0.93 23.96 23.25
C THR A 27 -0.50 22.51 22.97
N PRO A 28 -1.44 21.61 22.62
CA PRO A 28 -1.12 20.23 22.33
C PRO A 28 -0.33 20.13 21.02
N TRP A 29 0.68 19.27 21.02
CA TRP A 29 1.49 19.01 19.83
C TRP A 29 2.01 17.58 19.84
N TYR A 30 2.35 17.06 18.67
CA TYR A 30 3.06 15.80 18.53
C TYR A 30 4.03 15.87 17.36
N SER A 31 5.06 15.04 17.43
CA SER A 31 6.04 14.86 16.36
C SER A 31 6.11 13.38 16.03
N MET A 32 6.14 13.07 14.73
CA MET A 32 6.26 11.73 14.21
C MET A 32 7.59 11.60 13.46
N GLU A 33 8.05 10.37 13.30
CA GLU A 33 9.22 10.13 12.46
C GLU A 33 8.97 10.53 11.00
N PRO A 34 10.01 11.01 10.30
CA PRO A 34 9.88 11.31 8.90
C PRO A 34 9.87 10.03 8.05
N VAL A 35 8.94 9.95 7.10
CA VAL A 35 8.97 8.96 6.01
C VAL A 35 9.66 9.60 4.81
N MET A 36 10.99 9.45 4.76
CA MET A 36 11.88 10.21 3.87
C MET A 36 11.61 10.06 2.37
N SER A 37 10.93 8.98 1.95
CA SER A 37 10.63 8.73 0.54
C SER A 37 9.66 9.74 -0.07
N GLY A 38 8.74 10.31 0.73
CA GLY A 38 7.66 11.17 0.22
C GLY A 38 6.70 10.47 -0.77
N LEU A 39 6.84 9.15 -0.98
CA LEU A 39 6.18 8.42 -2.06
C LEU A 39 4.85 7.84 -1.56
N THR A 40 3.73 8.38 -2.01
CA THR A 40 2.40 7.82 -1.73
C THR A 40 2.02 6.76 -2.76
N LEU A 41 0.96 5.97 -2.48
CA LEU A 41 0.41 5.06 -3.49
C LEU A 41 -0.16 5.82 -4.69
N GLU A 42 -0.67 7.04 -4.49
CA GLU A 42 -1.10 7.90 -5.59
C GLU A 42 0.07 8.24 -6.50
N LYS A 43 1.20 8.68 -5.94
CA LYS A 43 2.41 8.97 -6.72
C LYS A 43 2.95 7.73 -7.44
N LEU A 44 2.91 6.56 -6.80
CA LEU A 44 3.28 5.30 -7.43
C LEU A 44 2.37 4.97 -8.61
N TYR A 45 1.03 5.05 -8.42
CA TYR A 45 0.06 4.83 -9.49
C TYR A 45 0.32 5.73 -10.71
N LEU A 46 0.48 7.02 -10.47
CA LEU A 46 0.73 7.99 -11.53
C LEU A 46 2.04 7.70 -12.26
N ALA A 47 3.12 7.42 -11.53
CA ALA A 47 4.41 7.10 -12.13
C ALA A 47 4.36 5.81 -12.96
N SER A 48 3.77 4.74 -12.42
CA SER A 48 3.56 3.48 -13.14
C SER A 48 2.77 3.69 -14.43
N LYS A 49 1.68 4.47 -14.36
CA LYS A 49 0.84 4.80 -15.52
C LYS A 49 1.61 5.58 -16.59
N ALA A 50 2.31 6.66 -16.23
CA ALA A 50 3.09 7.43 -17.20
C ALA A 50 4.22 6.63 -17.85
N LYS A 51 4.82 5.70 -17.11
CA LYS A 51 5.94 4.90 -17.60
C LYS A 51 5.51 3.60 -18.26
N GLN A 52 4.21 3.30 -18.29
CA GLN A 52 3.69 2.00 -18.71
C GLN A 52 4.44 0.84 -18.03
N GLN A 53 4.75 1.03 -16.75
CA GLN A 53 5.53 0.09 -15.95
C GLN A 53 4.67 -0.40 -14.78
N PRO A 54 4.04 -1.58 -14.91
CA PRO A 54 3.21 -2.13 -13.85
C PRO A 54 4.06 -2.55 -12.65
N LEU A 55 3.41 -2.68 -11.49
CA LEU A 55 4.03 -3.29 -10.32
C LEU A 55 4.25 -4.78 -10.57
N SER A 56 5.32 -5.34 -10.00
CA SER A 56 5.49 -6.78 -9.96
C SER A 56 4.49 -7.42 -9.00
N GLU A 57 4.16 -8.70 -9.22
CA GLU A 57 3.27 -9.44 -8.33
C GLU A 57 3.81 -9.49 -6.90
N GLU A 58 5.13 -9.61 -6.74
CA GLU A 58 5.79 -9.66 -5.44
C GLU A 58 5.52 -8.39 -4.62
N LEU A 59 5.65 -7.23 -5.27
CA LEU A 59 5.39 -5.95 -4.64
C LEU A 59 3.90 -5.80 -4.32
N ALA A 60 3.03 -6.22 -5.24
CA ALA A 60 1.58 -6.17 -5.03
C ALA A 60 1.12 -7.02 -3.85
N PHE A 61 1.51 -8.30 -3.77
CA PHE A 61 1.13 -9.16 -2.64
C PHE A 61 1.64 -8.60 -1.31
N HIS A 62 2.88 -8.13 -1.30
CA HIS A 62 3.47 -7.49 -0.12
C HIS A 62 2.70 -6.24 0.31
N MET A 63 2.30 -5.39 -0.63
CA MET A 63 1.52 -4.18 -0.33
C MET A 63 0.11 -4.50 0.19
N VAL A 64 -0.59 -5.47 -0.41
CA VAL A 64 -1.93 -5.88 0.07
C VAL A 64 -1.83 -6.46 1.48
N ASP A 65 -0.84 -7.31 1.75
CA ASP A 65 -0.58 -7.85 3.08
C ASP A 65 -0.33 -6.72 4.09
N GLN A 66 0.52 -5.75 3.77
CA GLN A 66 0.81 -4.64 4.68
C GLN A 66 -0.37 -3.69 4.91
N VAL A 67 -1.14 -3.33 3.87
CA VAL A 67 -2.34 -2.49 4.02
C VAL A 67 -3.40 -3.19 4.85
N THR A 68 -3.67 -4.47 4.58
CA THR A 68 -4.66 -5.24 5.34
C THR A 68 -4.24 -5.39 6.80
N ASN A 69 -2.96 -5.67 7.08
CA ASN A 69 -2.43 -5.70 8.44
C ASN A 69 -2.65 -4.38 9.19
N ALA A 70 -2.36 -3.23 8.54
CA ALA A 70 -2.54 -1.92 9.14
C ALA A 70 -4.00 -1.64 9.51
N CYS A 71 -4.93 -1.84 8.57
CA CYS A 71 -6.35 -1.61 8.80
C CYS A 71 -6.94 -2.59 9.83
N LEU A 72 -6.57 -3.88 9.76
CA LEU A 72 -7.04 -4.88 10.72
C LEU A 72 -6.55 -4.59 12.14
N PHE A 73 -5.34 -4.06 12.30
CA PHE A 73 -4.85 -3.61 13.60
C PHE A 73 -5.71 -2.49 14.16
N LEU A 74 -6.03 -1.47 13.35
CA LEU A 74 -6.93 -0.39 13.76
C LEU A 74 -8.30 -0.93 14.18
N HIS A 75 -8.91 -1.75 13.33
CA HIS A 75 -10.28 -2.23 13.54
C HIS A 75 -10.38 -3.16 14.74
N LYS A 76 -9.43 -4.08 14.92
CA LYS A 76 -9.53 -5.16 15.91
C LYS A 76 -8.77 -4.91 17.21
N LYS A 77 -7.65 -4.19 17.16
CA LYS A 77 -6.79 -3.96 18.33
C LYS A 77 -7.00 -2.57 18.93
N CYS A 78 -7.26 -1.58 18.08
CA CYS A 78 -7.49 -0.20 18.52
C CYS A 78 -8.98 0.18 18.60
N CYS A 79 -9.87 -0.63 18.02
CA CYS A 79 -11.32 -0.36 17.94
C CYS A 79 -11.64 0.99 17.26
N ILE A 80 -10.86 1.36 16.25
CA ILE A 80 -11.06 2.57 15.44
C ILE A 80 -11.02 2.24 13.95
N VAL A 81 -11.62 3.10 13.13
CA VAL A 81 -11.39 3.15 11.68
C VAL A 81 -10.57 4.40 11.34
N HIS A 82 -9.85 4.36 10.21
CA HIS A 82 -9.13 5.55 9.75
C HIS A 82 -10.09 6.62 9.22
N ALA A 83 -11.22 6.21 8.62
CA ALA A 83 -12.28 7.05 8.06
C ALA A 83 -11.90 7.94 6.87
N ASP A 84 -10.61 8.04 6.54
CA ASP A 84 -10.10 8.62 5.30
C ASP A 84 -9.06 7.72 4.61
N VAL A 85 -9.41 6.46 4.36
CA VAL A 85 -8.54 5.56 3.61
C VAL A 85 -8.54 5.95 2.14
N ASN A 86 -7.42 6.45 1.65
CA ASN A 86 -7.22 6.77 0.24
C ASN A 86 -5.74 6.54 -0.17
N ARG A 87 -5.42 6.64 -1.46
CA ARG A 87 -4.06 6.39 -1.99
C ARG A 87 -3.02 7.41 -1.55
N GLU A 88 -3.44 8.61 -1.16
CA GLU A 88 -2.54 9.65 -0.65
C GLU A 88 -2.15 9.38 0.81
N ASN A 89 -3.03 8.72 1.56
CA ASN A 89 -2.82 8.39 2.97
C ASN A 89 -2.05 7.08 3.20
N PHE A 90 -1.53 6.47 2.14
CA PHE A 90 -0.56 5.37 2.22
C PHE A 90 0.77 5.81 1.61
N MET A 91 1.82 5.84 2.42
CA MET A 91 3.19 6.13 1.99
C MET A 91 4.04 4.86 1.92
N LEU A 92 5.09 4.87 1.09
CA LEU A 92 6.04 3.77 0.95
C LEU A 92 7.37 4.13 1.59
N ARG A 93 7.73 3.50 2.70
CA ARG A 93 9.05 3.65 3.33
C ARG A 93 10.04 2.67 2.70
N TYR A 94 11.07 3.18 2.03
CA TYR A 94 12.16 2.36 1.51
C TYR A 94 13.52 2.92 1.99
N PRO A 95 14.46 2.07 2.46
CA PRO A 95 14.30 0.63 2.71
C PRO A 95 13.25 0.34 3.79
N GLY A 96 12.57 -0.81 3.69
CA GLY A 96 11.58 -1.25 4.68
C GLY A 96 12.22 -1.67 6.01
N ARG A 97 11.45 -1.59 7.09
CA ARG A 97 11.80 -2.07 8.42
C ARG A 97 11.42 -3.53 8.61
N GLN A 98 10.34 -3.99 7.99
CA GLN A 98 9.99 -5.41 8.02
C GLN A 98 11.00 -6.21 7.19
N THR A 99 11.24 -5.75 5.96
CA THR A 99 12.13 -6.38 4.98
C THR A 99 12.93 -5.30 4.28
N PRO A 100 14.25 -5.17 4.48
CA PRO A 100 15.05 -4.06 3.93
C PRO A 100 14.99 -3.89 2.41
N LEU A 101 14.77 -4.98 1.66
CA LEU A 101 14.73 -4.98 0.20
C LEU A 101 13.32 -4.78 -0.38
N MET A 102 12.31 -4.60 0.47
CA MET A 102 10.94 -4.27 0.09
C MET A 102 10.52 -2.96 0.80
N PRO A 103 9.66 -2.11 0.23
CA PRO A 103 9.15 -0.96 0.95
C PRO A 103 8.15 -1.38 2.03
N ASP A 104 8.09 -0.69 3.16
CA ASP A 104 6.90 -0.78 4.02
C ASP A 104 5.82 0.16 3.51
N VAL A 105 4.57 -0.28 3.45
CA VAL A 105 3.39 0.58 3.37
C VAL A 105 3.09 1.15 4.75
N VAL A 106 3.09 2.47 4.86
CA VAL A 106 2.88 3.22 6.07
C VAL A 106 1.59 4.01 5.94
N LEU A 107 0.62 3.74 6.81
CA LEU A 107 -0.60 4.52 6.91
C LEU A 107 -0.29 5.85 7.62
N ILE A 108 -0.69 6.95 7.00
CA ILE A 108 -0.45 8.32 7.45
C ILE A 108 -1.76 9.11 7.51
N ASP A 109 -1.69 10.32 8.05
CA ASP A 109 -2.81 11.24 8.23
C ASP A 109 -3.97 10.68 9.07
N TRP A 110 -3.76 10.69 10.37
CA TRP A 110 -4.69 10.19 11.37
C TRP A 110 -5.75 11.23 11.80
N SER A 111 -5.98 12.28 11.04
CA SER A 111 -6.78 13.41 11.50
C SER A 111 -8.29 13.15 11.57
N LEU A 112 -8.79 12.14 10.85
CA LEU A 112 -10.23 11.88 10.66
C LEU A 112 -10.72 10.56 11.27
N TRP A 113 -9.99 9.97 12.22
CA TRP A 113 -10.36 8.69 12.82
C TRP A 113 -11.76 8.69 13.46
N GLU A 114 -12.42 7.53 13.44
CA GLU A 114 -13.72 7.32 14.09
C GLU A 114 -13.74 6.01 14.89
N GLU A 115 -14.69 5.86 15.83
CA GLU A 115 -14.92 4.60 16.53
C GLU A 115 -15.34 3.48 15.56
N ALA A 116 -14.75 2.30 15.72
CA ALA A 116 -15.07 1.16 14.88
C ALA A 116 -16.46 0.61 15.20
N ASN A 117 -17.29 0.52 14.16
CA ASN A 117 -18.54 -0.23 14.16
C ASN A 117 -18.69 -0.96 12.81
N PRO A 118 -19.62 -1.92 12.68
CA PRO A 118 -19.74 -2.72 11.46
C PRO A 118 -19.90 -1.90 10.18
N GLU A 119 -20.70 -0.83 10.20
CA GLU A 119 -20.92 0.03 9.03
C GLU A 119 -19.63 0.77 8.64
N ARG A 120 -18.94 1.33 9.64
CA ARG A 120 -17.69 2.07 9.41
C ARG A 120 -16.56 1.16 8.92
N ILE A 121 -16.44 -0.05 9.47
CA ILE A 121 -15.46 -1.05 9.01
C ILE A 121 -15.70 -1.43 7.54
N VAL A 122 -16.96 -1.59 7.13
CA VAL A 122 -17.31 -1.88 5.73
C VAL A 122 -16.88 -0.72 4.82
N LYS A 123 -17.17 0.54 5.19
CA LYS A 123 -16.75 1.72 4.41
C LYS A 123 -15.22 1.84 4.31
N ASP A 124 -14.51 1.60 5.39
CA ASP A 124 -13.04 1.61 5.42
C ASP A 124 -12.48 0.49 4.51
N THR A 125 -13.09 -0.70 4.56
CA THR A 125 -12.75 -1.85 3.70
C THR A 125 -12.96 -1.54 2.22
N GLU A 126 -14.10 -0.94 1.85
CA GLU A 126 -14.34 -0.49 0.47
C GLU A 126 -13.29 0.53 0.00
N SER A 127 -12.87 1.40 0.91
CA SER A 127 -11.90 2.46 0.63
C SER A 127 -10.49 1.88 0.44
N VAL A 128 -10.13 0.82 1.17
CA VAL A 128 -8.94 0.00 0.89
C VAL A 128 -8.98 -0.55 -0.53
N TYR A 129 -10.09 -1.16 -0.96
CA TYR A 129 -10.21 -1.69 -2.32
C TYR A 129 -10.10 -0.60 -3.40
N LYS A 130 -10.78 0.54 -3.20
CA LYS A 130 -10.71 1.70 -4.10
C LYS A 130 -9.29 2.28 -4.18
N SER A 131 -8.51 2.14 -3.10
CA SER A 131 -7.13 2.60 -3.05
C SER A 131 -6.17 1.64 -3.73
N LEU A 132 -6.30 0.34 -3.49
CA LEU A 132 -5.39 -0.66 -4.05
C LEU A 132 -5.64 -0.94 -5.53
N TYR A 133 -6.91 -1.03 -5.96
CA TYR A 133 -7.23 -1.51 -7.31
C TYR A 133 -6.51 -0.74 -8.44
N PRO A 134 -6.54 0.61 -8.48
CA PRO A 134 -5.88 1.34 -9.57
C PRO A 134 -4.37 1.16 -9.55
N VAL A 135 -3.76 1.12 -8.37
CA VAL A 135 -2.31 0.95 -8.22
C VAL A 135 -1.90 -0.40 -8.80
N LEU A 136 -2.61 -1.48 -8.43
CA LEU A 136 -2.22 -2.84 -8.77
C LEU A 136 -2.58 -3.25 -10.21
N PHE A 137 -3.75 -2.81 -10.70
CA PHE A 137 -4.37 -3.40 -11.89
C PHE A 137 -4.62 -2.41 -13.03
N GLU A 138 -4.43 -1.11 -12.80
CA GLU A 138 -4.50 -0.10 -13.87
C GLU A 138 -3.13 0.56 -14.11
N GLY A 139 -2.36 0.80 -13.05
CA GLY A 139 -1.06 1.44 -13.11
C GLY A 139 -0.09 0.68 -14.00
N GLY A 140 0.33 1.30 -15.10
CA GLY A 140 1.35 0.78 -15.99
C GLY A 140 0.94 -0.35 -16.92
N TRP A 141 -0.27 -0.91 -16.75
CA TRP A 141 -0.82 -1.90 -17.67
C TRP A 141 -1.33 -1.20 -18.94
N GLY A 142 -0.69 -1.45 -20.09
CA GLY A 142 -1.02 -0.77 -21.37
C GLY A 142 -2.44 -1.00 -21.90
N CYS A 143 -3.13 -2.01 -21.39
CA CYS A 143 -4.53 -2.35 -21.69
C CYS A 143 -5.51 -1.93 -20.57
N GLY A 144 -5.02 -1.26 -19.53
CA GLY A 144 -5.84 -0.79 -18.41
C GLY A 144 -6.47 -1.93 -17.59
N ALA A 145 -7.69 -1.69 -17.07
CA ALA A 145 -8.44 -2.65 -16.26
C ALA A 145 -8.80 -3.95 -17.00
N ASP A 146 -8.72 -3.96 -18.34
CA ASP A 146 -9.04 -5.11 -19.19
C ASP A 146 -7.83 -6.00 -19.50
N HIS A 147 -6.69 -5.81 -18.78
CA HIS A 147 -5.47 -6.57 -19.05
C HIS A 147 -5.64 -8.09 -18.92
N GLU A 148 -6.55 -8.53 -18.05
CA GLU A 148 -6.90 -9.94 -17.87
C GLU A 148 -7.97 -10.44 -18.84
N GLN A 149 -8.62 -9.57 -19.63
CA GLN A 149 -9.77 -9.93 -20.46
C GLN A 149 -9.47 -10.00 -21.96
N GLN A 150 -8.47 -9.27 -22.49
CA GLN A 150 -8.31 -9.13 -23.95
C GLN A 150 -6.90 -9.34 -24.53
N GLY A 151 -5.98 -9.95 -23.78
CA GLY A 151 -4.61 -10.17 -24.26
C GLY A 151 -3.79 -8.90 -24.09
N CYS A 152 -2.90 -8.93 -23.11
CA CYS A 152 -2.09 -7.79 -22.71
C CYS A 152 -1.12 -7.37 -23.82
N ALA A 153 -0.99 -6.04 -24.05
CA ALA A 153 0.04 -5.46 -24.92
C ALA A 153 1.46 -5.63 -24.37
N ILE A 154 1.58 -5.96 -23.08
CA ILE A 154 2.86 -6.36 -22.47
C ILE A 154 3.08 -7.84 -22.78
N HIS A 155 3.72 -8.10 -23.91
CA HIS A 155 4.05 -9.45 -24.36
C HIS A 155 4.93 -10.19 -23.33
N ASN A 156 4.65 -11.48 -23.11
CA ASN A 156 5.43 -12.43 -22.29
C ASN A 156 5.28 -12.33 -20.75
N ILE A 157 4.25 -11.68 -20.22
CA ILE A 157 3.95 -11.80 -18.78
C ILE A 157 3.00 -12.98 -18.54
N THR A 158 3.41 -13.91 -17.67
CA THR A 158 2.56 -15.00 -17.16
C THR A 158 2.27 -14.74 -15.70
N HIS A 159 0.99 -14.72 -15.35
CA HIS A 159 0.55 -14.46 -13.98
C HIS A 159 0.41 -15.72 -13.13
N SER A 160 0.65 -15.60 -11.83
CA SER A 160 0.41 -16.71 -10.89
C SER A 160 -1.09 -16.95 -10.67
N ALA A 161 -1.47 -18.14 -10.21
CA ALA A 161 -2.86 -18.43 -9.87
C ALA A 161 -3.39 -17.52 -8.74
N GLU A 162 -2.51 -17.20 -7.79
CA GLU A 162 -2.77 -16.29 -6.68
C GLU A 162 -3.02 -14.87 -7.18
N TRP A 163 -2.35 -14.43 -8.24
CA TRP A 163 -2.56 -13.10 -8.85
C TRP A 163 -3.97 -12.99 -9.41
N PHE A 164 -4.40 -13.98 -10.21
CA PHE A 164 -5.76 -14.02 -10.73
C PHE A 164 -6.80 -14.05 -9.61
N HIS A 165 -6.52 -14.78 -8.53
CA HIS A 165 -7.43 -14.82 -7.39
C HIS A 165 -7.53 -13.45 -6.71
N LEU A 166 -6.39 -12.78 -6.49
CA LEU A 166 -6.32 -11.44 -5.92
C LEU A 166 -7.09 -10.43 -6.78
N TYR A 167 -6.86 -10.44 -8.10
CA TYR A 167 -7.57 -9.59 -9.05
C TYR A 167 -9.08 -9.75 -8.93
N ARG A 168 -9.60 -10.98 -8.99
CA ARG A 168 -11.05 -11.24 -8.87
C ARG A 168 -11.60 -10.72 -7.54
N THR A 169 -10.90 -10.97 -6.45
CA THR A 169 -11.34 -10.59 -5.11
C THR A 169 -11.37 -9.07 -4.91
N ILE A 170 -10.31 -8.35 -5.30
CA ILE A 170 -10.24 -6.89 -5.19
C ILE A 170 -11.24 -6.24 -6.17
N SER A 171 -11.39 -6.78 -7.38
CA SER A 171 -12.37 -6.28 -8.37
C SER A 171 -13.80 -6.40 -7.85
N ALA A 172 -14.14 -7.52 -7.22
CA ALA A 172 -15.46 -7.77 -6.67
C ALA A 172 -15.78 -6.91 -5.45
N LYS A 173 -14.77 -6.49 -4.67
CA LYS A 173 -14.90 -5.67 -3.44
C LYS A 173 -15.81 -6.30 -2.37
N GLN A 174 -15.83 -7.63 -2.30
CA GLN A 174 -16.87 -8.38 -1.58
C GLN A 174 -16.41 -9.07 -0.30
N VAL A 175 -15.10 -9.24 -0.09
CA VAL A 175 -14.61 -9.99 1.07
C VAL A 175 -14.19 -9.05 2.22
N PRO A 176 -14.35 -9.46 3.48
CA PRO A 176 -13.72 -8.79 4.62
C PRO A 176 -12.18 -8.72 4.49
N LEU A 177 -11.56 -7.68 5.05
CA LEU A 177 -10.09 -7.53 5.02
C LEU A 177 -9.33 -8.70 5.67
N LEU A 178 -9.93 -9.38 6.65
CA LEU A 178 -9.35 -10.57 7.26
C LEU A 178 -9.20 -11.71 6.24
N ASP A 179 -10.22 -11.90 5.42
CA ASP A 179 -10.22 -12.97 4.43
C ASP A 179 -9.24 -12.64 3.31
N LEU A 180 -9.20 -11.36 2.89
CA LEU A 180 -8.18 -10.87 1.95
C LEU A 180 -6.75 -11.09 2.47
N GLN A 181 -6.48 -10.74 3.74
CA GLN A 181 -5.19 -10.95 4.38
C GLN A 181 -4.80 -12.43 4.38
N ASN A 182 -5.72 -13.31 4.81
CA ASN A 182 -5.48 -14.76 4.85
C ASN A 182 -5.17 -15.33 3.46
N MET A 183 -5.82 -14.82 2.42
CA MET A 183 -5.56 -15.22 1.04
C MET A 183 -4.15 -14.83 0.57
N VAL A 184 -3.69 -13.62 0.89
CA VAL A 184 -2.40 -13.11 0.37
C VAL A 184 -1.20 -13.43 1.25
N ALA A 185 -1.40 -13.77 2.52
CA ALA A 185 -0.32 -13.94 3.49
C ALA A 185 0.77 -14.94 3.04
N GLY A 186 0.36 -16.06 2.42
CA GLY A 186 1.27 -17.06 1.88
C GLY A 186 2.11 -16.51 0.72
N ALA A 187 1.46 -15.91 -0.27
CA ALA A 187 2.11 -15.30 -1.42
C ALA A 187 3.06 -14.16 -0.99
N ALA A 188 2.59 -13.25 -0.13
CA ALA A 188 3.39 -12.14 0.39
C ALA A 188 4.64 -12.61 1.15
N LYS A 189 4.52 -13.67 1.96
CA LYS A 189 5.66 -14.28 2.65
C LYS A 189 6.67 -14.84 1.65
N GLN A 190 6.22 -15.55 0.62
CA GLN A 190 7.07 -16.09 -0.43
C GLN A 190 7.74 -14.95 -1.24
N SER A 191 6.99 -13.92 -1.62
CA SER A 191 7.49 -12.74 -2.31
C SER A 191 8.65 -12.09 -1.56
N ARG A 192 8.49 -11.87 -0.24
CA ARG A 192 9.58 -11.34 0.62
C ARG A 192 10.81 -12.24 0.62
N GLN A 193 10.63 -13.56 0.70
CA GLN A 193 11.74 -14.51 0.70
C GLN A 193 12.50 -14.52 -0.63
N VAL A 194 11.78 -14.53 -1.75
CA VAL A 194 12.37 -14.56 -3.08
C VAL A 194 13.10 -13.24 -3.39
N THR A 195 12.49 -12.09 -3.12
CA THR A 195 13.16 -10.78 -3.30
C THR A 195 14.43 -10.69 -2.44
N ASN A 196 14.43 -11.23 -1.23
CA ASN A 196 15.62 -11.23 -0.39
C ASN A 196 16.74 -12.14 -0.90
N ALA A 197 16.41 -13.18 -1.68
CA ALA A 197 17.36 -14.11 -2.27
C ALA A 197 17.83 -13.68 -3.67
N ASP A 198 17.14 -12.72 -4.30
CA ASP A 198 17.33 -12.35 -5.70
C ASP A 198 17.61 -10.85 -5.83
N ASN A 199 18.89 -10.53 -6.07
CA ASN A 199 19.35 -9.16 -6.23
C ASN A 199 18.73 -8.44 -7.45
N GLU A 200 18.40 -9.16 -8.52
CA GLU A 200 17.80 -8.56 -9.72
C GLU A 200 16.39 -8.06 -9.40
N ARG A 201 15.61 -8.88 -8.68
CA ARG A 201 14.27 -8.49 -8.20
C ARG A 201 14.33 -7.32 -7.23
N ALA A 202 15.26 -7.36 -6.27
CA ALA A 202 15.43 -6.27 -5.32
C ALA A 202 15.80 -4.95 -6.01
N ASN A 203 16.66 -5.01 -7.04
CA ASN A 203 17.02 -3.85 -7.85
C ASN A 203 15.83 -3.34 -8.67
N ALA A 204 15.03 -4.23 -9.26
CA ALA A 204 13.83 -3.83 -10.01
C ALA A 204 12.83 -3.04 -9.15
N ILE A 205 12.62 -3.45 -7.90
CA ILE A 205 11.80 -2.70 -6.93
C ILE A 205 12.41 -1.35 -6.64
N LYS A 206 13.72 -1.29 -6.36
CA LYS A 206 14.42 -0.05 -6.07
C LYS A 206 14.31 0.94 -7.24
N ASP A 207 14.49 0.47 -8.46
CA ASP A 207 14.43 1.29 -9.67
C ASP A 207 13.01 1.84 -9.91
N LEU A 208 11.98 1.01 -9.72
CA LEU A 208 10.58 1.44 -9.78
C LEU A 208 10.29 2.57 -8.77
N LEU A 209 10.73 2.40 -7.51
CA LEU A 209 10.52 3.41 -6.46
C LEU A 209 11.29 4.70 -6.75
N ALA A 210 12.52 4.61 -7.26
CA ALA A 210 13.32 5.77 -7.63
C ALA A 210 12.69 6.57 -8.78
N VAL A 211 12.10 5.88 -9.77
CA VAL A 211 11.35 6.51 -10.85
C VAL A 211 10.13 7.26 -10.30
N ALA A 212 9.38 6.64 -9.39
CA ALA A 212 8.19 7.25 -8.80
C ALA A 212 8.49 8.46 -7.89
N GLN A 213 9.70 8.55 -7.34
CA GLN A 213 10.14 9.69 -6.53
C GLN A 213 10.60 10.90 -7.35
N ASN A 214 10.76 10.78 -8.68
CA ASN A 214 11.29 11.87 -9.49
C ASN A 214 10.25 13.01 -9.63
N PRO A 215 10.55 14.24 -9.16
CA PRO A 215 9.60 15.36 -9.15
C PRO A 215 9.21 15.84 -10.57
N PHE A 216 10.03 15.57 -11.59
CA PHE A 216 9.69 15.90 -12.97
C PHE A 216 8.53 15.06 -13.52
N THR A 217 8.30 13.88 -12.95
CA THR A 217 7.15 13.04 -13.27
C THR A 217 5.87 13.72 -12.79
N GLU A 218 5.84 14.31 -11.60
CA GLU A 218 4.62 14.88 -11.00
C GLU A 218 4.06 16.11 -11.74
N ALA A 219 4.93 17.02 -12.18
CA ALA A 219 4.53 18.20 -12.96
C ALA A 219 4.07 17.85 -14.39
N HIS A 220 4.72 16.87 -15.02
CA HIS A 220 4.33 16.39 -16.34
C HIS A 220 3.05 15.54 -16.28
N LEU A 221 2.87 14.75 -15.22
CA LEU A 221 1.70 13.92 -14.97
C LEU A 221 0.42 14.74 -14.75
N LYS A 222 0.50 15.83 -13.97
CA LYS A 222 -0.63 16.76 -13.79
C LYS A 222 -1.03 17.46 -15.09
N ALA A 223 -0.09 17.68 -16.01
CA ALA A 223 -0.40 18.24 -17.33
C ALA A 223 -1.12 17.22 -18.23
N VAL A 224 -0.61 15.99 -18.32
CA VAL A 224 -1.18 14.93 -19.18
C VAL A 224 -2.56 14.45 -18.71
N MET A 225 -2.86 14.54 -17.41
CA MET A 225 -4.17 14.15 -16.87
C MET A 225 -5.27 15.21 -16.99
N ASN A 226 -4.92 16.48 -17.21
CA ASN A 226 -5.90 17.55 -17.43
C ASN A 226 -6.33 17.68 -18.90
N ASP A 227 -5.69 16.93 -19.80
CA ASP A 227 -5.96 16.93 -21.25
C ASP A 227 -6.85 15.74 -21.70
N ASN A 228 -7.41 14.95 -20.76
CA ASN A 228 -8.41 13.89 -20.99
C ASN A 228 -9.64 14.09 -20.10
#